data_AF-A0A2M8A1S5-F1
#
_entry.id   AF-A0A2M8A1S5-F1
#
_cell.length_a   1.000
_cell.length_b   1.000
_cell.length_c   1.000
_cell.angle_alpha   90.00
_cell.angle_beta   90.00
_cell.angle_gamma   90.00
#
_symmetry.space_group_name_H-M   'P 1'
#
loop_
_entity.id
_entity.type
_entity.pdbx_description
1 polymer ?
#
loop_
_entity_poly.entity_id
_entity_poly.type
_entity_poly.pdbx_seq_one_letter_code
_entity_poly.pdbx_strand_id
1 'polypeptide(L)'
;MKNVFKTTLPTLGLDAENEQAKELLTAAKKEMGMIPTMYGNMANFPDLLSTYRHGYAALRKNSTFTSAELEVVFLSISFVNQCEYCMAAHSFLADVSSKVPKDVTDALRAGFPIADKKLSALSDFTKTMVTKKGNPAPEDVEGFLAAGYNETQILEIILAISVKIISNYSNHIFHTVPDAAFQSRVWTAPEQTAQIS
;
A
#
# COMPACT_ATOMS: atom_id res chain seq x y z
N MET A 1 -24.67 -2.69 0.94
CA MET A 1 -23.39 -2.74 1.70
C MET A 1 -22.82 -4.13 1.59
N LYS A 2 -21.53 -4.29 1.28
CA LYS A 2 -20.89 -5.61 1.28
C LYS A 2 -21.01 -6.21 2.69
N ASN A 3 -21.55 -7.42 2.82
CA ASN A 3 -21.65 -8.13 4.10
C ASN A 3 -20.26 -8.69 4.46
N VAL A 4 -19.37 -7.84 4.97
CA VAL A 4 -17.99 -8.18 5.33
C VAL A 4 -17.75 -7.98 6.82
N PHE A 5 -16.92 -8.84 7.40
CA PHE A 5 -16.58 -8.79 8.82
C PHE A 5 -15.98 -7.43 9.22
N LYS A 6 -16.38 -6.93 10.39
CA LYS A 6 -15.76 -5.80 11.08
C LYS A 6 -15.34 -6.25 12.46
N THR A 7 -14.07 -6.08 12.80
CA THR A 7 -13.57 -6.41 14.15
C THR A 7 -14.16 -5.48 15.21
N THR A 8 -14.24 -5.99 16.45
CA THR A 8 -14.59 -5.22 17.65
C THR A 8 -13.36 -4.74 18.42
N LEU A 9 -12.15 -5.08 17.95
CA LEU A 9 -10.91 -4.61 18.56
C LEU A 9 -10.83 -3.07 18.48
N PRO A 10 -10.36 -2.40 19.55
CA PRO A 10 -10.24 -0.95 19.57
C PRO A 10 -9.04 -0.48 18.72
N THR A 11 -9.02 0.79 18.35
CA THR A 11 -7.79 1.45 17.90
C THR A 11 -6.96 1.83 19.13
N LEU A 12 -5.75 1.31 19.25
CA LEU A 12 -4.89 1.59 20.40
C LEU A 12 -4.14 2.93 20.28
N GLY A 13 -3.93 3.58 21.43
CA GLY A 13 -3.14 4.79 21.59
C GLY A 13 -1.90 4.60 22.47
N LEU A 14 -1.37 5.70 23.01
CA LEU A 14 -0.21 5.67 23.93
C LEU A 14 -0.54 5.14 25.33
N ASP A 15 -1.83 4.96 25.60
CA ASP A 15 -2.42 4.36 26.80
C ASP A 15 -2.59 2.83 26.68
N ALA A 16 -2.11 2.22 25.59
CA ALA A 16 -2.11 0.76 25.43
C ALA A 16 -1.44 0.06 26.62
N GLU A 17 -2.15 -0.93 27.19
CA GLU A 17 -1.65 -1.72 28.33
C GLU A 17 -0.50 -2.66 27.94
N ASN A 18 -0.45 -3.09 26.67
CA ASN A 18 0.66 -3.87 26.16
C ASN A 18 1.87 -2.96 25.89
N GLU A 19 2.97 -3.18 26.63
CA GLU A 19 4.17 -2.34 26.53
C GLU A 19 4.80 -2.35 25.13
N GLN A 20 4.83 -3.49 24.43
CA GLN A 20 5.36 -3.56 23.06
C GLN A 20 4.51 -2.73 22.09
N ALA A 21 3.17 -2.78 22.22
CA ALA A 21 2.26 -1.92 21.45
C ALA A 21 2.58 -0.44 21.70
N LYS A 22 2.65 -0.05 22.98
CA LYS A 22 2.92 1.32 23.41
C LYS A 22 4.27 1.84 22.91
N GLU A 23 5.33 1.03 22.96
CA GLU A 23 6.64 1.36 22.42
C GLU A 23 6.60 1.61 20.91
N LEU A 24 5.96 0.70 20.15
CA LEU A 24 5.82 0.83 18.69
C LEU A 24 5.04 2.10 18.31
N LEU A 25 3.94 2.40 19.01
CA LEU A 25 3.12 3.58 18.78
C LEU A 25 3.83 4.88 19.19
N THR A 26 4.61 4.85 20.27
CA THR A 26 5.46 5.97 20.69
C THR A 26 6.51 6.28 19.63
N ALA A 27 7.19 5.25 19.10
CA ALA A 27 8.16 5.41 18.02
C ALA A 27 7.51 6.00 16.77
N ALA A 28 6.35 5.49 16.36
CA ALA A 28 5.60 6.01 15.22
C ALA A 28 5.23 7.50 15.39
N LYS A 29 4.72 7.89 16.57
CA LYS A 29 4.40 9.29 16.88
C LYS A 29 5.62 10.19 16.78
N LYS A 30 6.79 9.73 17.26
CA LYS A 30 8.04 10.48 17.21
C LYS A 30 8.52 10.68 15.77
N GLU A 31 8.43 9.66 14.93
CA GLU A 31 8.89 9.67 13.55
C GLU A 31 7.96 10.47 12.61
N MET A 32 6.66 10.37 12.82
CA MET A 32 5.64 10.88 11.89
C MET A 32 4.89 12.12 12.42
N GLY A 33 5.10 12.50 13.68
CA GLY A 33 4.34 13.56 14.36
C GLY A 33 2.92 13.15 14.78
N MET A 34 2.45 11.98 14.33
CA MET A 34 1.14 11.41 14.64
C MET A 34 1.20 9.88 14.67
N ILE A 35 0.17 9.26 15.26
CA ILE A 35 -0.06 7.81 15.14
C ILE A 35 -1.10 7.61 14.03
N PRO A 36 -0.74 7.04 12.87
CA PRO A 36 -1.74 6.66 11.87
C PRO A 36 -2.78 5.72 12.48
N THR A 37 -4.07 5.94 12.20
CA THR A 37 -5.15 5.09 12.75
C THR A 37 -4.90 3.61 12.44
N MET A 38 -4.37 3.30 11.25
CA MET A 38 -3.98 1.93 10.88
C MET A 38 -2.92 1.32 11.82
N TYR A 39 -1.97 2.11 12.33
CA TYR A 39 -0.96 1.60 13.26
C TYR A 39 -1.57 1.28 14.62
N GLY A 40 -2.45 2.14 15.12
CA GLY A 40 -3.23 1.86 16.33
C GLY A 40 -4.09 0.60 16.21
N ASN A 41 -4.63 0.33 15.01
CA ASN A 41 -5.37 -0.90 14.72
C ASN A 41 -4.46 -2.14 14.75
N MET A 42 -3.33 -2.11 14.04
CA MET A 42 -2.38 -3.22 14.01
C MET A 42 -1.76 -3.51 15.38
N ALA A 43 -1.62 -2.49 16.23
CA ALA A 43 -1.01 -2.62 17.55
C ALA A 43 -1.76 -3.59 18.49
N ASN A 44 -3.01 -3.96 18.19
CA ASN A 44 -3.70 -5.06 18.89
C ASN A 44 -2.94 -6.39 18.80
N PHE A 45 -2.14 -6.59 17.75
CA PHE A 45 -1.14 -7.65 17.68
C PHE A 45 0.22 -7.02 17.34
N PRO A 46 1.04 -6.66 18.35
CA PRO A 46 2.25 -5.85 18.17
C PRO A 46 3.21 -6.37 17.10
N ASP A 47 3.34 -7.70 16.95
CA ASP A 47 4.21 -8.32 15.96
C ASP A 47 3.75 -8.08 14.51
N LEU A 48 2.45 -7.86 14.28
CA LEU A 48 1.93 -7.42 12.97
C LEU A 48 2.42 -6.01 12.65
N LEU A 49 2.30 -5.09 13.60
CA LEU A 49 2.76 -3.71 13.44
C LEU A 49 4.28 -3.64 13.28
N SER A 50 5.04 -4.40 14.09
CA SER A 50 6.50 -4.42 14.01
C SER A 50 6.97 -4.94 12.66
N THR A 51 6.37 -6.03 12.15
CA THR A 51 6.66 -6.62 10.84
C THR A 51 6.33 -5.65 9.71
N TYR A 52 5.16 -5.02 9.75
CA TYR A 52 4.78 -4.00 8.77
C TYR A 52 5.79 -2.85 8.72
N ARG A 53 6.12 -2.28 9.89
CA ARG A 53 7.04 -1.14 9.99
C ARG A 53 8.44 -1.52 9.50
N HIS A 54 8.93 -2.72 9.85
CA HIS A 54 10.22 -3.22 9.40
C HIS A 54 10.28 -3.32 7.88
N GLY A 55 9.33 -4.05 7.25
CA GLY A 55 9.32 -4.24 5.81
C GLY A 55 9.12 -2.93 5.04
N TYR A 56 8.23 -2.05 5.53
CA TYR A 56 8.01 -0.74 4.94
C TYR A 56 9.27 0.15 5.01
N ALA A 57 9.94 0.19 6.16
CA ALA A 57 11.18 0.95 6.31
C ALA A 57 12.31 0.39 5.44
N ALA A 58 12.42 -0.95 5.33
CA ALA A 58 13.39 -1.60 4.47
C ALA A 58 13.19 -1.21 2.99
N LEU A 59 11.95 -1.20 2.49
CA LEU A 59 11.64 -0.71 1.14
C LEU A 59 12.03 0.76 0.98
N ARG A 60 11.64 1.64 1.92
CA ARG A 60 11.97 3.06 1.80
C ARG A 60 13.47 3.37 1.87
N LYS A 61 14.25 2.55 2.57
CA LYS A 61 15.68 2.78 2.79
C LYS A 61 16.58 2.08 1.77
N ASN A 62 16.22 0.86 1.38
CA ASN A 62 17.13 -0.06 0.69
C ASN A 62 16.67 -0.45 -0.73
N SER A 63 15.45 -0.08 -1.13
CA SER A 63 14.92 -0.39 -2.45
C SER A 63 15.75 0.28 -3.56
N THR A 64 15.84 -0.40 -4.71
CA THR A 64 16.45 0.17 -5.91
C THR A 64 15.46 0.96 -6.76
N PHE A 65 14.16 0.87 -6.47
CA PHE A 65 13.16 1.77 -7.02
C PHE A 65 13.35 3.19 -6.49
N THR A 66 13.07 4.16 -7.35
CA THR A 66 12.93 5.55 -6.89
C THR A 66 11.75 5.68 -5.94
N SER A 67 11.72 6.75 -5.13
CA SER A 67 10.58 7.01 -4.24
C SER A 67 9.25 7.11 -5.02
N ALA A 68 9.27 7.65 -6.23
CA ALA A 68 8.09 7.72 -7.09
C ALA A 68 7.63 6.33 -7.57
N GLU A 69 8.56 5.49 -8.02
CA GLU A 69 8.25 4.12 -8.44
C GLU A 69 7.71 3.27 -7.28
N LEU A 70 8.23 3.42 -6.07
CA LEU A 70 7.68 2.73 -4.89
C LEU A 70 6.22 3.13 -4.61
N GLU A 71 5.83 4.39 -4.78
CA GLU A 71 4.42 4.75 -4.66
C GLU A 71 3.58 4.15 -5.76
N VAL A 72 4.08 4.08 -7.00
CA VAL A 72 3.37 3.40 -8.10
C VAL A 72 3.13 1.93 -7.74
N VAL A 73 4.11 1.24 -7.14
CA VAL A 73 3.95 -0.13 -6.64
C VAL A 73 2.88 -0.18 -5.53
N PHE A 74 2.99 0.64 -4.49
CA PHE A 74 2.05 0.62 -3.35
C PHE A 74 0.62 0.97 -3.75
N LEU A 75 0.44 1.95 -4.63
CA LEU A 75 -0.86 2.34 -5.18
C LEU A 75 -1.43 1.23 -6.07
N SER A 76 -0.61 0.61 -6.92
CA SER A 76 -1.07 -0.49 -7.79
C SER A 76 -1.58 -1.68 -6.98
N ILE A 77 -0.86 -2.10 -5.93
CA ILE A 77 -1.30 -3.18 -5.04
C ILE A 77 -2.58 -2.78 -4.31
N SER A 78 -2.62 -1.56 -3.75
CA SER A 78 -3.76 -1.08 -2.97
C SER A 78 -5.01 -0.89 -3.82
N PHE A 79 -4.86 -0.54 -5.09
CA PHE A 79 -5.95 -0.45 -6.07
C PHE A 79 -6.55 -1.83 -6.33
N VAL A 80 -5.72 -2.84 -6.63
CA VAL A 80 -6.18 -4.23 -6.86
C VAL A 80 -6.88 -4.77 -5.63
N ASN A 81 -6.32 -4.53 -4.44
CA ASN A 81 -6.91 -4.94 -3.17
C ASN A 81 -8.10 -4.07 -2.74
N GLN A 82 -8.47 -3.01 -3.48
CA GLN A 82 -9.54 -2.09 -3.13
C GLN A 82 -9.42 -1.51 -1.71
N CYS A 83 -8.20 -1.16 -1.29
CA CYS A 83 -7.97 -0.61 0.06
C CYS A 83 -8.03 0.92 0.06
N GLU A 84 -9.17 1.46 0.49
CA GLU A 84 -9.42 2.91 0.47
C GLU A 84 -8.46 3.71 1.34
N TYR A 85 -8.17 3.24 2.56
CA TYR A 85 -7.19 3.87 3.43
C TYR A 85 -5.81 3.96 2.79
N CYS A 86 -5.31 2.85 2.22
CA CYS A 86 -3.97 2.83 1.63
C CYS A 86 -3.90 3.63 0.33
N MET A 87 -4.97 3.64 -0.47
CA MET A 87 -5.07 4.51 -1.64
C MET A 87 -4.99 5.99 -1.25
N ALA A 88 -5.70 6.40 -0.19
CA ALA A 88 -5.64 7.77 0.31
C ALA A 88 -4.24 8.14 0.84
N ALA A 89 -3.68 7.31 1.73
CA ALA A 89 -2.39 7.56 2.37
C ALA A 89 -1.24 7.63 1.35
N HIS A 90 -1.16 6.66 0.42
CA HIS A 90 -0.08 6.63 -0.57
C HIS A 90 -0.26 7.70 -1.66
N SER A 91 -1.49 8.09 -1.99
CA SER A 91 -1.72 9.23 -2.89
C SER A 91 -1.27 10.55 -2.25
N PHE A 92 -1.47 10.71 -0.94
CA PHE A 92 -0.96 11.89 -0.22
C PHE A 92 0.57 11.89 -0.19
N LEU A 93 1.21 10.76 0.14
CA LEU A 93 2.67 10.66 0.14
C LEU A 93 3.29 10.87 -1.24
N ALA A 94 2.61 10.40 -2.29
CA ALA A 94 2.98 10.64 -3.68
C ALA A 94 3.12 12.14 -3.98
N ASP A 95 2.18 12.97 -3.49
CA ASP A 95 2.19 14.42 -3.68
C ASP A 95 3.26 15.13 -2.84
N VAL A 96 3.35 14.79 -1.55
CA VAL A 96 4.09 15.63 -0.60
C VAL A 96 5.55 15.21 -0.42
N SER A 97 5.92 14.00 -0.80
CA SER A 97 7.25 13.43 -0.49
C SER A 97 7.89 12.74 -1.69
N SER A 98 7.14 11.89 -2.39
CA SER A 98 7.70 10.99 -3.40
C SER A 98 7.78 11.57 -4.81
N LYS A 99 7.22 12.77 -5.02
CA LYS A 99 7.25 13.52 -6.29
C LYS A 99 6.73 12.72 -7.49
N VAL A 100 5.71 11.90 -7.26
CA VAL A 100 5.03 11.21 -8.36
C VAL A 100 4.29 12.27 -9.19
N PRO A 101 4.40 12.27 -10.53
CA PRO A 101 3.58 13.13 -11.36
C PRO A 101 2.09 12.92 -11.05
N LYS A 102 1.35 14.02 -10.90
CA LYS A 102 -0.04 13.99 -10.43
C LYS A 102 -0.95 13.20 -11.38
N ASP A 103 -0.71 13.32 -12.69
CA ASP A 103 -1.40 12.58 -13.74
C ASP A 103 -1.21 11.06 -13.59
N VAL A 104 -0.02 10.58 -13.19
CA VAL A 104 0.24 9.16 -12.90
C VAL A 104 -0.61 8.70 -11.72
N THR A 105 -0.62 9.47 -10.63
CA THR A 105 -1.39 9.12 -9.42
C THR A 105 -2.90 9.15 -9.69
N ASP A 106 -3.38 10.13 -10.46
CA ASP A 106 -4.78 10.25 -10.84
C ASP A 106 -5.21 9.10 -11.78
N ALA A 107 -4.36 8.71 -12.75
CA ALA A 107 -4.60 7.56 -13.61
C ALA A 107 -4.70 6.24 -12.82
N LEU A 108 -3.74 6.00 -11.91
CA LEU A 108 -3.77 4.83 -11.01
C LEU A 108 -5.06 4.76 -10.20
N ARG A 109 -5.50 5.89 -9.63
CA ARG A 109 -6.72 5.99 -8.84
C ARG A 109 -7.98 5.75 -9.67
N ALA A 110 -7.99 6.15 -10.93
CA ALA A 110 -9.11 5.96 -11.84
C ALA A 110 -9.12 4.56 -12.50
N GLY A 111 -8.05 3.77 -12.34
CA GLY A 111 -7.87 2.53 -13.10
C GLY A 111 -7.57 2.75 -14.58
N PHE A 112 -7.04 3.91 -14.94
CA PHE A 112 -6.67 4.25 -16.32
C PHE A 112 -5.20 3.98 -16.62
N PRO A 113 -4.84 3.80 -17.90
CA PRO A 113 -3.45 3.66 -18.32
C PRO A 113 -2.60 4.87 -17.93
N ILE A 114 -1.35 4.62 -17.55
CA ILE A 114 -0.36 5.68 -17.27
C ILE A 114 0.33 6.07 -18.60
N ALA A 115 0.50 7.37 -18.84
CA ALA A 115 1.14 7.85 -20.07
C ALA A 115 2.65 7.56 -20.13
N ASP A 116 3.34 7.65 -18.99
CA ASP A 116 4.73 7.23 -18.87
C ASP A 116 4.83 5.71 -19.04
N LYS A 117 5.48 5.26 -20.11
CA LYS A 117 5.57 3.84 -20.46
C LYS A 117 6.30 3.00 -19.41
N LYS A 118 7.31 3.57 -18.74
CA LYS A 118 8.08 2.86 -17.73
C LYS A 118 7.25 2.68 -16.46
N LEU A 119 6.57 3.73 -16.00
CA LEU A 119 5.67 3.63 -14.85
C LEU A 119 4.41 2.80 -15.15
N SER A 120 3.91 2.81 -16.39
CA SER A 120 2.84 1.90 -16.82
C SER A 120 3.26 0.45 -16.68
N ALA A 121 4.41 0.07 -17.24
CA ALA A 121 4.92 -1.30 -17.15
C ALA A 121 5.13 -1.74 -15.69
N LEU A 122 5.62 -0.85 -14.82
CA LEU A 122 5.73 -1.11 -13.39
C LEU A 122 4.37 -1.37 -12.73
N SER A 123 3.39 -0.51 -13.00
CA SER A 123 2.04 -0.66 -12.46
C SER A 123 1.39 -1.96 -12.93
N ASP A 124 1.47 -2.23 -14.24
CA ASP A 124 0.83 -3.38 -14.86
C ASP A 124 1.44 -4.69 -14.36
N PHE A 125 2.78 -4.79 -14.33
CA PHE A 125 3.46 -5.96 -13.77
C PHE A 125 3.15 -6.15 -12.29
N THR A 126 3.10 -5.07 -11.50
CA THR A 126 2.72 -5.13 -10.08
C THR A 126 1.28 -5.66 -9.91
N LYS A 127 0.33 -5.18 -10.72
CA LYS A 127 -1.05 -5.67 -10.72
C LYS A 127 -1.12 -7.15 -11.12
N THR A 128 -0.34 -7.56 -12.12
CA THR A 128 -0.21 -8.97 -12.53
C THR A 128 0.27 -9.84 -11.37
N MET A 129 1.32 -9.42 -10.65
CA MET A 129 1.83 -10.16 -9.50
C MET A 129 0.77 -10.35 -8.41
N VAL A 130 -0.07 -9.35 -8.14
CA VAL A 130 -1.14 -9.46 -7.15
C VAL A 130 -2.28 -10.36 -7.66
N THR A 131 -2.78 -10.08 -8.87
CA THR A 131 -3.96 -10.77 -9.43
C THR A 131 -3.69 -12.25 -9.77
N LYS A 132 -2.49 -12.58 -10.27
CA LYS A 132 -2.04 -13.95 -10.52
C LYS A 132 -1.40 -14.62 -9.30
N LYS A 133 -1.51 -14.02 -8.12
CA LYS A 133 -0.99 -14.58 -6.85
C LYS A 133 0.50 -14.97 -6.92
N GLY A 134 1.31 -14.13 -7.55
CA GLY A 134 2.75 -14.33 -7.71
C GLY A 134 3.16 -15.29 -8.84
N ASN A 135 2.25 -15.64 -9.75
CA ASN A 135 2.53 -16.52 -10.89
C ASN A 135 2.40 -15.75 -12.22
N PRO A 136 3.33 -14.82 -12.54
CA PRO A 136 3.34 -14.16 -13.83
C PRO A 136 3.68 -15.16 -14.95
N ALA A 137 3.16 -14.91 -16.14
CA ALA A 137 3.62 -15.62 -17.34
C ALA A 137 4.98 -15.05 -17.79
N PRO A 138 5.78 -15.80 -18.57
CA PRO A 138 7.06 -15.31 -19.08
C PRO A 138 6.94 -13.96 -19.79
N GLU A 139 5.88 -13.75 -20.57
CA GLU A 139 5.65 -12.52 -21.33
C GLU A 139 5.38 -11.31 -20.41
N ASP A 140 4.78 -11.53 -19.24
CA ASP A 140 4.58 -10.47 -18.23
C ASP A 140 5.93 -9.99 -17.68
N VAL A 141 6.86 -10.94 -17.45
CA VAL A 141 8.21 -10.65 -16.95
C VAL A 141 9.03 -9.97 -18.04
N GLU A 142 8.96 -10.45 -19.28
CA GLU A 142 9.65 -9.85 -20.43
C GLU A 142 9.25 -8.38 -20.63
N GLY A 143 7.95 -8.06 -20.52
CA GLY A 143 7.47 -6.68 -20.62
C GLY A 143 8.03 -5.77 -19.51
N PHE A 144 8.12 -6.28 -18.29
CA PHE A 144 8.71 -5.56 -17.15
C PHE A 144 10.22 -5.31 -17.36
N LEU A 145 10.97 -6.32 -17.77
CA LEU A 145 12.41 -6.21 -18.03
C LEU A 145 12.70 -5.28 -19.22
N ALA A 146 11.90 -5.36 -20.29
CA ALA A 146 12.03 -4.49 -21.47
C ALA A 146 11.80 -3.00 -21.16
N ALA A 147 11.04 -2.69 -20.09
CA ALA A 147 10.86 -1.32 -19.60
C ALA A 147 12.08 -0.77 -18.81
N GLY A 148 13.13 -1.57 -18.66
CA GLY A 148 14.37 -1.21 -17.98
C GLY A 148 14.38 -1.53 -16.48
N TYR A 149 13.52 -2.44 -16.03
CA TYR A 149 13.57 -3.04 -14.70
C TYR A 149 14.38 -4.35 -14.71
N ASN A 150 14.65 -4.92 -13.54
CA ASN A 150 15.43 -6.15 -13.39
C ASN A 150 14.76 -7.18 -12.45
N GLU A 151 15.29 -8.41 -12.44
CA GLU A 151 14.72 -9.50 -11.64
C GLU A 151 14.78 -9.27 -10.12
N THR A 152 15.81 -8.56 -9.62
CA THR A 152 15.87 -8.19 -8.20
C THR A 152 14.68 -7.33 -7.80
N GLN A 153 14.23 -6.44 -8.69
CA GLN A 153 13.06 -5.60 -8.47
C GLN A 153 11.74 -6.40 -8.41
N ILE A 154 11.71 -7.63 -8.95
CA ILE A 154 10.59 -8.56 -8.74
C ILE A 154 10.53 -8.98 -7.27
N LEU A 155 11.67 -9.25 -6.64
CA LEU A 155 11.75 -9.58 -5.21
C LEU A 155 11.34 -8.39 -4.34
N GLU A 156 11.69 -7.17 -4.74
CA GLU A 156 11.23 -5.94 -4.08
C GLU A 156 9.71 -5.77 -4.17
N ILE A 157 9.11 -6.10 -5.32
CA ILE A 157 7.64 -6.15 -5.49
C ILE A 157 7.01 -7.22 -4.57
N ILE A 158 7.61 -8.39 -4.41
CA ILE A 158 7.12 -9.43 -3.49
C ILE A 158 7.11 -8.91 -2.03
N LEU A 159 8.18 -8.22 -1.61
CA LEU A 159 8.23 -7.58 -0.30
C LEU A 159 7.15 -6.50 -0.17
N ALA A 160 6.98 -5.65 -1.19
CA ALA A 160 5.94 -4.63 -1.21
C ALA A 160 4.53 -5.23 -1.12
N ILE A 161 4.25 -6.32 -1.84
CA ILE A 161 3.00 -7.08 -1.75
C ILE A 161 2.78 -7.59 -0.33
N SER A 162 3.80 -8.15 0.30
CA SER A 162 3.71 -8.66 1.68
C SER A 162 3.34 -7.54 2.67
N VAL A 163 4.04 -6.39 2.58
CA VAL A 163 3.76 -5.20 3.40
C VAL A 163 2.37 -4.62 3.12
N LYS A 164 1.94 -4.63 1.85
CA LYS A 164 0.62 -4.14 1.45
C LYS A 164 -0.51 -5.09 1.82
N ILE A 165 -0.32 -6.41 1.81
CA ILE A 165 -1.30 -7.36 2.36
C ILE A 165 -1.54 -7.08 3.84
N ILE A 166 -0.47 -6.93 4.64
CA ILE A 166 -0.60 -6.60 6.07
C ILE A 166 -1.42 -5.33 6.25
N SER A 167 -1.12 -4.26 5.52
CA SER A 167 -1.85 -2.99 5.65
C SER A 167 -3.25 -2.99 5.06
N ASN A 168 -3.42 -3.51 3.85
CA ASN A 168 -4.71 -3.53 3.16
C ASN A 168 -5.73 -4.36 3.94
N TYR A 169 -5.37 -5.58 4.34
CA TYR A 169 -6.29 -6.48 5.01
C TYR A 169 -6.59 -6.01 6.43
N SER A 170 -5.61 -5.47 7.15
CA SER A 170 -5.88 -4.81 8.44
C SER A 170 -6.91 -3.69 8.27
N ASN A 171 -6.76 -2.84 7.27
CA ASN A 171 -7.72 -1.76 7.03
C ASN A 171 -9.11 -2.26 6.62
N HIS A 172 -9.19 -3.35 5.85
CA HIS A 172 -10.47 -3.97 5.52
C HIS A 172 -11.18 -4.54 6.74
N ILE A 173 -10.47 -5.20 7.65
CA ILE A 173 -11.05 -5.82 8.85
C ILE A 173 -11.46 -4.76 9.88
N PHE A 174 -10.68 -3.69 10.02
CA PHE A 174 -10.98 -2.59 10.92
C PHE A 174 -11.95 -1.55 10.34
N HIS A 175 -12.22 -1.60 9.03
CA HIS A 175 -12.98 -0.58 8.31
C HIS A 175 -12.37 0.81 8.56
N THR A 176 -11.03 0.88 8.48
CA THR A 176 -10.28 2.08 8.84
C THR A 176 -10.62 3.23 7.91
N VAL A 177 -11.10 4.35 8.48
CA VAL A 177 -11.31 5.60 7.74
C VAL A 177 -9.97 6.33 7.60
N PRO A 178 -9.67 6.96 6.44
CA PRO A 178 -8.45 7.74 6.26
C PRO A 178 -8.26 8.81 7.33
N ASP A 179 -7.05 8.93 7.87
CA ASP A 179 -6.68 9.99 8.81
C ASP A 179 -6.90 11.38 8.19
N ALA A 180 -7.11 12.39 9.04
CA ALA A 180 -7.33 13.78 8.61
C ALA A 180 -6.23 14.29 7.66
N ALA A 181 -4.97 13.85 7.87
CA ALA A 181 -3.83 14.20 7.03
C ALA A 181 -3.98 13.75 5.56
N PHE A 182 -4.78 12.72 5.28
CA PHE A 182 -4.93 12.14 3.94
C PHE A 182 -6.22 12.57 3.25
N GLN A 183 -7.00 13.48 3.86
CA GLN A 183 -8.34 13.85 3.39
C GLN A 183 -8.34 14.45 1.98
N SER A 184 -7.27 15.16 1.58
CA SER A 184 -7.14 15.71 0.22
C SER A 184 -7.11 14.65 -0.88
N ARG A 185 -6.91 13.37 -0.52
CA ARG A 185 -6.76 12.25 -1.44
C ARG A 185 -7.66 11.06 -1.12
N VAL A 186 -8.78 11.26 -0.41
CA VAL A 186 -9.80 10.21 -0.20
C VAL A 186 -10.16 9.54 -1.54
N TRP A 187 -10.35 8.23 -1.50
CA TRP A 187 -10.64 7.41 -2.67
C TRP A 187 -11.70 6.38 -2.31
N THR A 188 -12.65 6.19 -3.21
CA THR A 188 -13.65 5.13 -3.12
C THR A 188 -13.33 4.09 -4.17
N ALA A 189 -13.33 2.82 -3.78
CA ALA A 189 -13.06 1.75 -4.72
C ALA A 189 -14.11 1.74 -5.84
N PRO A 190 -13.71 1.68 -7.13
CA PRO A 190 -14.64 1.46 -8.22
C PRO A 190 -15.46 0.19 -7.97
N GLU A 191 -16.76 0.24 -8.24
CA GLU A 191 -17.58 -0.96 -8.25
C GLU A 191 -16.99 -1.92 -9.30
N GLN A 192 -16.63 -3.14 -8.87
CA GLN A 192 -16.30 -4.18 -9.84
C GLN A 192 -17.59 -4.51 -10.58
N THR A 193 -17.73 -4.06 -11.83
CA THR A 193 -18.56 -4.80 -12.77
C THR A 193 -17.98 -6.20 -12.81
N ALA A 194 -18.75 -7.16 -12.31
CA ALA A 194 -18.38 -8.57 -12.27
C ALA A 194 -18.04 -9.06 -13.69
N GLN A 195 -16.79 -8.94 -14.10
CA GLN A 195 -16.23 -9.74 -15.18
C GLN A 195 -15.66 -11.00 -14.52
N ILE A 196 -16.59 -11.88 -14.18
CA ILE A 196 -16.32 -13.30 -14.06
C ILE A 196 -16.38 -13.81 -15.51
N SER A 197 -15.23 -14.05 -16.11
CA SER A 197 -15.09 -14.89 -17.29
C SER A 197 -13.93 -15.84 -17.07
#